data_AF-A0A350C4I0-F1
#
_entry.id   AF-A0A350C4I0-F1
#
_cell.length_a   1.000
_cell.length_b   1.000
_cell.length_c   1.000
_cell.angle_alpha   90.00
_cell.angle_beta   90.00
_cell.angle_gamma   90.00
#
_symmetry.space_group_name_H-M   'P 1'
#
loop_
_entity.id
_entity.type
_entity.pdbx_description
1 polymer ?
#
loop_
_entity_poly.entity_id
_entity_poly.type
_entity_poly.pdbx_seq_one_letter_code
_entity_poly.pdbx_strand_id
1 'polypeptide(L)'
;FFTMWSMSNPALTEHVFGAAKPNKDSFDLGTNGKSATYDAANLAYNNASDMISSAMGMYGLTSMIFALVLTIIASRMTINRKWTHLVSLVVGGLGFILMLYTKDETMLNICFACIGIAWGSILSMPYAMLSSAIDADKMGLFMGLFNMFIVLPQILAAVGLTWIYTTFIGEASINAMV
;
A
#
# COMPACT_ATOMS: atom_id res chain seq x y z
N PHE A 1 7.50 4.33 1.48
CA PHE A 1 6.08 3.94 1.49
C PHE A 1 5.45 4.05 0.10
N PHE A 2 5.35 5.24 -0.51
CA PHE A 2 4.70 5.36 -1.83
C PHE A 2 5.38 4.56 -2.94
N THR A 3 6.71 4.50 -2.98
CA THR A 3 7.44 3.63 -3.90
C THR A 3 7.24 2.16 -3.58
N MET A 4 7.40 1.76 -2.32
CA MET A 4 7.12 0.40 -1.87
C MET A 4 5.71 -0.05 -2.29
N TRP A 5 4.70 0.79 -2.08
CA TRP A 5 3.31 0.49 -2.42
C TRP A 5 3.05 0.47 -3.93
N SER A 6 3.59 1.43 -4.67
CA SER A 6 3.51 1.46 -6.14
C SER A 6 4.18 0.24 -6.77
N MET A 7 5.28 -0.23 -6.17
CA MET A 7 6.02 -1.41 -6.62
C MET A 7 5.48 -2.72 -6.01
N SER A 8 4.55 -2.68 -5.05
CA SER A 8 4.06 -3.87 -4.35
C SER A 8 3.33 -4.84 -5.29
N ASN A 9 2.61 -4.34 -6.30
CA ASN A 9 1.93 -5.22 -7.24
C ASN A 9 2.91 -6.06 -8.09
N PRO A 10 3.83 -5.46 -8.88
CA PRO A 10 4.80 -6.24 -9.66
C PRO A 10 5.76 -7.07 -8.79
N ALA A 11 6.07 -6.60 -7.59
CA ALA A 11 6.80 -7.32 -6.57
C ALA A 11 6.12 -8.63 -6.12
N LEU A 12 4.84 -8.54 -5.77
CA LEU A 12 4.09 -9.66 -5.23
C LEU A 12 3.70 -10.65 -6.33
N THR A 13 3.48 -10.21 -7.57
CA THR A 13 3.26 -11.13 -8.70
C THR A 13 4.47 -12.04 -8.92
N GLU A 14 5.68 -11.50 -8.75
CA GLU A 14 6.91 -12.26 -8.88
C GLU A 14 7.18 -13.14 -7.64
N HIS A 15 7.08 -12.57 -6.43
CA HIS A 15 7.46 -13.26 -5.20
C HIS A 15 6.46 -14.32 -4.72
N VAL A 16 5.15 -14.04 -4.87
CA VAL A 16 4.08 -14.92 -4.37
C VAL A 16 3.59 -15.87 -5.47
N PHE A 17 3.43 -15.37 -6.69
CA PHE A 17 2.83 -16.13 -7.79
C PHE A 17 3.83 -16.65 -8.83
N GLY A 18 5.12 -16.28 -8.74
CA GLY A 18 6.14 -16.68 -9.71
C GLY A 18 5.88 -16.16 -11.13
N ALA A 19 4.99 -15.18 -11.29
CA ALA A 19 4.56 -14.63 -12.56
C ALA A 19 5.18 -13.24 -12.75
N ALA A 20 6.42 -13.21 -13.26
CA ALA A 20 7.07 -11.95 -13.62
C ALA A 20 6.46 -11.38 -14.92
N LYS A 21 6.43 -10.05 -15.05
CA LYS A 21 5.88 -9.38 -16.24
C LYS A 21 6.70 -9.79 -17.48
N PRO A 22 6.09 -10.43 -18.50
CA PRO A 22 6.82 -10.83 -19.70
C PRO A 22 7.24 -9.60 -20.50
N ASN A 23 8.53 -9.50 -20.83
CA ASN A 23 9.05 -8.42 -21.66
C ASN A 23 8.76 -8.71 -23.14
N LYS A 24 8.07 -7.80 -23.81
CA LYS A 24 7.70 -7.89 -25.23
C LYS A 24 8.92 -7.95 -26.15
N ASP A 25 10.05 -7.34 -25.75
CA ASP A 25 11.26 -7.27 -26.58
C ASP A 25 12.08 -8.57 -26.55
N SER A 26 11.87 -9.42 -25.54
CA SER A 26 12.51 -10.75 -25.44
C SER A 26 11.76 -11.87 -26.18
N PHE A 27 10.54 -11.61 -26.65
CA PHE A 27 9.73 -12.55 -27.41
C PHE A 27 9.58 -12.09 -28.85
N ASP A 28 10.25 -12.78 -29.78
CA ASP A 28 10.12 -12.55 -31.21
C ASP A 28 8.72 -13.00 -31.69
N LEU A 29 7.76 -12.06 -31.71
CA LEU A 29 6.33 -12.27 -31.99
C LEU A 29 6.05 -12.71 -33.45
N GLY A 30 7.08 -12.81 -34.31
CA GLY A 30 6.96 -13.20 -35.71
C GLY A 30 6.73 -14.69 -35.98
N THR A 31 6.87 -15.57 -34.97
CA THR A 31 6.68 -17.03 -35.14
C THR A 31 5.51 -17.54 -34.29
N ASN A 32 4.53 -18.21 -34.93
CA ASN A 32 3.27 -18.67 -34.32
C ASN A 32 3.41 -19.44 -32.98
N GLY A 33 4.55 -20.08 -32.72
CA GLY A 33 4.79 -20.81 -31.47
C GLY A 33 5.24 -19.93 -30.28
N LYS A 34 5.85 -18.77 -30.51
CA LYS A 34 6.36 -17.90 -29.43
C LYS A 34 5.32 -16.91 -28.90
N SER A 35 4.35 -16.52 -29.73
CA SER A 35 3.18 -15.73 -29.29
C SER A 35 2.37 -16.47 -28.21
N ALA A 36 2.07 -17.76 -28.41
CA ALA A 36 1.31 -18.54 -27.44
C ALA A 36 1.99 -18.65 -26.06
N THR A 37 3.32 -18.75 -26.04
CA THR A 37 4.11 -18.76 -24.79
C THR A 37 4.11 -17.40 -24.09
N TYR A 38 4.17 -16.30 -24.85
CA TYR A 38 4.02 -14.94 -24.32
C TYR A 38 2.60 -14.71 -23.78
N ASP A 39 1.58 -15.16 -24.50
CA ASP A 39 0.18 -15.01 -24.12
C ASP A 39 -0.14 -15.80 -22.83
N ALA A 40 0.41 -17.01 -22.68
CA ALA A 40 0.29 -17.80 -21.46
C ALA A 40 0.98 -17.15 -20.26
N ALA A 41 2.19 -16.60 -20.45
CA ALA A 41 2.91 -15.88 -19.39
C ALA A 41 2.22 -14.56 -19.00
N ASN A 42 1.67 -13.84 -19.98
CA ASN A 42 0.94 -12.60 -19.76
C ASN A 42 -0.40 -12.85 -19.05
N LEU A 43 -1.08 -13.96 -19.38
CA LEU A 43 -2.28 -14.39 -18.67
C LEU A 43 -1.97 -14.75 -17.20
N ALA A 44 -0.87 -15.45 -16.94
CA ALA A 44 -0.43 -15.77 -15.58
C ALA A 44 -0.11 -14.50 -14.76
N TYR A 45 0.59 -13.53 -15.37
CA TYR A 45 0.85 -12.22 -14.74
C TYR A 45 -0.44 -11.45 -14.45
N ASN A 46 -1.37 -11.40 -15.40
CA ASN A 46 -2.63 -10.69 -15.21
C ASN A 46 -3.49 -11.32 -14.11
N ASN A 47 -3.61 -12.65 -14.08
CA ASN A 47 -4.32 -13.34 -13.02
C ASN A 47 -3.69 -13.05 -11.64
N ALA A 48 -2.36 -13.10 -11.53
CA ALA A 48 -1.66 -12.76 -10.30
C ALA A 48 -1.90 -11.29 -9.89
N SER A 49 -1.85 -10.35 -10.84
CA SER A 49 -2.12 -8.93 -10.61
C SER A 49 -3.56 -8.69 -10.17
N ASP A 50 -4.53 -9.41 -10.73
CA ASP A 50 -5.94 -9.31 -10.33
C ASP A 50 -6.15 -9.80 -8.89
N MET A 51 -5.48 -10.89 -8.51
CA MET A 51 -5.53 -11.43 -7.14
C MET A 51 -4.90 -10.47 -6.13
N ILE A 52 -3.75 -9.87 -6.45
CA ILE A 52 -3.12 -8.86 -5.59
C ILE A 52 -4.00 -7.60 -5.53
N SER A 53 -4.60 -7.18 -6.64
CA SER A 53 -5.52 -6.04 -6.68
C SER A 53 -6.78 -6.29 -5.83
N SER A 54 -7.28 -7.52 -5.80
CA SER A 54 -8.35 -7.94 -4.88
C SER A 54 -7.91 -7.83 -3.41
N ALA A 55 -6.71 -8.33 -3.09
CA ALA A 55 -6.09 -8.18 -1.76
C ALA A 55 -5.90 -6.71 -1.35
N MET A 56 -5.53 -5.84 -2.29
CA MET A 56 -5.47 -4.39 -2.09
C MET A 56 -6.85 -3.79 -1.79
N GLY A 57 -7.90 -4.33 -2.41
CA GLY A 57 -9.28 -4.01 -2.07
C GLY A 57 -9.63 -4.36 -0.62
N MET A 58 -9.19 -5.53 -0.13
CA MET A 58 -9.36 -5.94 1.27
C MET A 58 -8.66 -4.99 2.25
N TYR A 59 -7.45 -4.52 1.91
CA TYR A 59 -6.75 -3.46 2.64
C TYR A 59 -7.60 -2.17 2.75
N GLY A 60 -8.18 -1.72 1.64
CA GLY A 60 -9.03 -0.52 1.62
C GLY A 60 -10.30 -0.69 2.46
N LEU A 61 -10.95 -1.84 2.33
CA LEU A 61 -12.18 -2.17 3.05
C LEU A 61 -11.95 -2.27 4.57
N THR A 62 -10.89 -2.96 4.98
CA THR A 62 -10.52 -3.07 6.40
C THR A 62 -10.13 -1.72 7.00
N SER A 63 -9.40 -0.88 6.26
CA SER A 63 -9.09 0.50 6.66
C SER A 63 -10.37 1.34 6.86
N MET A 64 -11.33 1.23 5.93
CA MET A 64 -12.61 1.94 6.03
C MET A 64 -13.42 1.48 7.24
N ILE A 65 -13.57 0.18 7.44
CA ILE A 65 -14.30 -0.38 8.59
C ILE A 65 -13.64 0.05 9.89
N PHE A 66 -12.31 -0.05 9.98
CA PHE A 66 -11.57 0.34 11.16
C PHE A 66 -11.72 1.84 11.48
N ALA A 67 -11.60 2.71 10.47
CA ALA A 67 -11.80 4.15 10.63
C ALA A 67 -13.24 4.49 11.08
N LEU A 68 -14.25 3.80 10.52
CA LEU A 68 -15.65 3.98 10.90
C LEU A 68 -15.88 3.55 12.35
N VAL A 69 -15.41 2.35 12.72
CA VAL A 69 -15.49 1.83 14.09
C VAL A 69 -14.80 2.78 15.07
N LEU A 70 -13.60 3.26 14.76
CA LEU A 70 -12.90 4.22 15.58
C LEU A 70 -13.65 5.54 15.74
N THR A 71 -14.25 6.05 14.66
CA THR A 71 -15.03 7.29 14.71
C THR A 71 -16.26 7.14 15.60
N ILE A 72 -16.97 6.01 15.49
CA ILE A 72 -18.13 5.70 16.32
C ILE A 72 -17.73 5.56 17.79
N ILE A 73 -16.68 4.79 18.09
CA ILE A 73 -16.23 4.60 19.48
C ILE A 73 -15.70 5.92 20.05
N ALA A 74 -14.91 6.69 19.30
CA ALA A 74 -14.38 7.98 19.75
C ALA A 74 -15.48 9.03 19.98
N SER A 75 -16.62 8.94 19.28
CA SER A 75 -17.78 9.80 19.52
C SER A 75 -18.51 9.47 20.84
N ARG A 76 -18.39 8.24 21.34
CA ARG A 76 -19.09 7.78 22.55
C ARG A 76 -18.19 7.56 23.77
N MET A 77 -16.89 7.40 23.57
CA MET A 77 -15.92 7.07 24.62
C MET A 77 -14.63 7.88 24.43
N THR A 78 -14.03 8.30 25.54
CA THR A 78 -12.71 8.93 25.56
C THR A 78 -11.63 7.87 25.38
N ILE A 79 -11.34 7.52 24.13
CA ILE A 79 -10.25 6.59 23.79
C ILE A 79 -8.90 7.28 24.01
N ASN A 80 -7.94 6.55 24.57
CA ASN A 80 -6.55 7.00 24.58
C ASN A 80 -5.95 6.87 23.17
N ARG A 81 -6.08 7.96 22.39
CA ARG A 81 -5.70 8.06 20.97
C ARG A 81 -4.27 7.56 20.70
N LYS A 82 -3.35 7.78 21.64
CA LYS A 82 -1.95 7.34 21.53
C LYS A 82 -1.81 5.81 21.58
N TRP A 83 -2.49 5.16 22.52
CA TRP A 83 -2.43 3.70 22.66
C TRP A 83 -3.12 2.98 21.50
N THR A 84 -4.28 3.47 21.07
CA THR A 84 -4.98 2.92 19.91
C THR A 84 -4.15 3.05 18.63
N HIS A 85 -3.47 4.19 18.46
CA HIS A 85 -2.54 4.37 17.35
C HIS A 85 -1.34 3.41 17.43
N LEU A 86 -0.72 3.27 18.61
CA LEU A 86 0.40 2.35 18.79
C LEU A 86 0.02 0.89 18.52
N VAL A 87 -1.10 0.41 19.07
CA VAL A 87 -1.56 -0.97 18.83
C VAL A 87 -1.83 -1.20 17.35
N SER A 88 -2.47 -0.26 16.67
CA SER A 88 -2.71 -0.39 15.23
C SER A 88 -1.42 -0.42 14.40
N LEU A 89 -0.40 0.37 14.78
CA LEU A 89 0.91 0.35 14.13
C LEU A 89 1.64 -0.97 14.33
N VAL A 90 1.56 -1.56 15.54
CA VAL A 90 2.14 -2.88 15.82
C VAL A 90 1.45 -3.95 14.98
N VAL A 91 0.12 -3.93 14.88
CA VAL A 91 -0.64 -4.87 14.04
C VAL A 91 -0.28 -4.72 12.56
N GLY A 92 -0.16 -3.50 12.04
CA GLY A 92 0.29 -3.30 10.66
C GLY A 92 1.74 -3.70 10.43
N GLY A 93 2.62 -3.43 11.39
CA GLY A 93 4.02 -3.87 11.36
C GLY A 93 4.14 -5.39 11.30
N LEU A 94 3.34 -6.11 12.10
CA LEU A 94 3.22 -7.57 11.99
C LEU A 94 2.68 -8.00 10.64
N GLY A 95 1.69 -7.28 10.08
CA GLY A 95 1.19 -7.52 8.72
C GLY A 95 2.29 -7.41 7.66
N PHE A 96 3.15 -6.39 7.74
CA PHE A 96 4.31 -6.25 6.85
C PHE A 96 5.34 -7.37 7.03
N ILE A 97 5.62 -7.79 8.26
CA ILE A 97 6.55 -8.90 8.52
C ILE A 97 5.97 -10.21 7.96
N LEU A 98 4.69 -10.50 8.19
CA LEU A 98 4.04 -11.70 7.66
C LEU A 98 4.03 -11.71 6.13
N MET A 99 3.91 -10.55 5.49
CA MET A 99 3.95 -10.43 4.03
C MET A 99 5.28 -10.94 3.45
N LEU A 100 6.41 -10.81 4.17
CA LEU A 100 7.72 -11.29 3.73
C LEU A 100 7.84 -12.83 3.72
N TYR A 101 7.01 -13.53 4.49
CA TYR A 101 7.07 -14.99 4.61
C TYR A 101 5.90 -15.71 3.91
N THR A 102 4.90 -14.96 3.46
CA THR A 102 3.66 -15.51 2.92
C THR A 102 3.82 -15.89 1.45
N LYS A 103 3.50 -17.14 1.12
CA LYS A 103 3.38 -17.65 -0.26
C LYS A 103 1.95 -18.06 -0.64
N ASP A 104 1.01 -17.87 0.28
CA ASP A 104 -0.38 -18.26 0.15
C ASP A 104 -1.27 -17.01 0.02
N GLU A 105 -2.14 -17.00 -0.99
CA GLU A 105 -3.11 -15.93 -1.26
C GLU A 105 -3.99 -15.62 -0.05
N THR A 106 -4.39 -16.65 0.71
CA THR A 106 -5.28 -16.47 1.86
C THR A 106 -4.59 -15.72 2.98
N MET A 107 -3.32 -16.04 3.25
CA MET A 107 -2.52 -15.29 4.23
C MET A 107 -2.19 -13.88 3.74
N LEU A 108 -2.07 -13.66 2.43
CA LEU A 108 -1.82 -12.32 1.87
C LEU A 108 -3.00 -11.39 2.18
N ASN A 109 -4.24 -11.86 2.04
CA ASN A 109 -5.44 -11.11 2.42
C ASN A 109 -5.44 -10.71 3.90
N ILE A 110 -4.98 -11.60 4.79
CA ILE A 110 -4.85 -11.32 6.23
C ILE A 110 -3.77 -10.25 6.47
N CYS A 111 -2.63 -10.33 5.77
CA CYS A 111 -1.58 -9.32 5.85
C CYS A 111 -2.10 -7.93 5.45
N PHE A 112 -2.82 -7.85 4.33
CA PHE A 112 -3.44 -6.60 3.86
C PHE A 112 -4.52 -6.08 4.80
N ALA A 113 -5.29 -6.96 5.45
CA ALA A 113 -6.24 -6.56 6.48
C ALA A 113 -5.53 -5.94 7.69
N CYS A 114 -4.43 -6.52 8.17
CA CYS A 114 -3.62 -5.98 9.25
C CYS A 114 -2.99 -4.62 8.88
N ILE A 115 -2.48 -4.49 7.66
CA ILE A 115 -1.94 -3.22 7.13
C ILE A 115 -3.06 -2.17 7.03
N GLY A 116 -4.27 -2.56 6.63
CA GLY A 116 -5.44 -1.69 6.54
C GLY A 116 -5.82 -1.08 7.89
N ILE A 117 -5.74 -1.86 8.97
CA ILE A 117 -5.95 -1.36 10.34
C ILE A 117 -4.94 -0.27 10.70
N ALA A 118 -3.66 -0.48 10.43
CA ALA A 118 -2.64 0.52 10.66
C ALA A 118 -2.86 1.79 9.83
N TRP A 119 -3.27 1.61 8.57
CA TRP A 119 -3.50 2.73 7.67
C TRP A 119 -4.69 3.60 8.08
N GLY A 120 -5.82 2.98 8.44
CA GLY A 120 -6.98 3.71 8.97
C GLY A 120 -6.63 4.52 10.21
N SER A 121 -5.72 4.02 11.04
CA SER A 121 -5.18 4.74 12.19
C SER A 121 -4.30 5.92 11.82
N ILE A 122 -3.37 5.75 10.87
CA ILE A 122 -2.48 6.81 10.37
C ILE A 122 -3.30 7.96 9.78
N LEU A 123 -4.42 7.65 9.13
CA LEU A 123 -5.31 8.68 8.56
C LEU A 123 -6.20 9.36 9.60
N SER A 124 -6.56 8.70 10.72
CA SER A 124 -7.58 9.23 11.64
C SER A 124 -6.99 9.80 12.93
N MET A 125 -6.00 9.12 13.52
CA MET A 125 -5.49 9.44 14.85
C MET A 125 -4.64 10.72 14.92
N PRO A 126 -3.75 11.02 13.95
CA PRO A 126 -3.00 12.28 13.95
C PRO A 126 -3.89 13.52 13.90
N TYR A 127 -4.93 13.51 13.07
CA TYR A 127 -5.92 14.61 13.01
C TYR A 127 -6.68 14.78 14.32
N ALA A 128 -7.04 13.67 14.96
CA ALA A 128 -7.66 13.72 16.28
C ALA A 128 -6.69 14.30 17.32
N MET A 129 -5.42 13.87 17.34
CA MET A 129 -4.43 14.40 18.28
C MET A 129 -4.14 15.89 18.05
N LEU A 130 -4.06 16.31 16.78
CA LEU A 130 -3.81 17.69 16.40
C LEU A 130 -4.98 18.60 16.75
N SER A 131 -6.22 18.19 16.43
CA SER A 131 -7.42 18.98 16.76
C SER A 131 -7.63 19.20 18.27
N SER A 132 -7.15 18.28 19.12
CA SER A 132 -7.19 18.47 20.59
C SER A 132 -6.16 19.44 21.16
N ALA A 133 -5.13 19.81 20.38
CA ALA A 133 -4.03 20.66 20.84
C ALA A 133 -4.10 22.10 20.29
N ILE A 134 -5.12 22.42 19.49
CA ILE A 134 -5.22 23.67 18.73
C ILE A 134 -6.51 24.39 19.09
N ASP A 135 -6.41 25.72 19.24
CA ASP A 135 -7.57 26.59 19.46
C ASP A 135 -8.60 26.45 18.34
N ALA A 136 -9.89 26.40 18.72
CA ALA A 136 -10.98 26.14 17.79
C ALA A 136 -11.11 27.21 16.68
N ASP A 137 -10.65 28.44 16.93
CA ASP A 137 -10.68 29.56 15.98
C ASP A 137 -9.74 29.36 14.77
N LYS A 138 -8.63 28.65 14.98
CA LYS A 138 -7.58 28.40 13.98
C LYS A 138 -7.55 26.97 13.49
N MET A 139 -8.46 26.11 13.97
CA MET A 139 -8.47 24.69 13.61
C MET A 139 -8.50 24.48 12.09
N GLY A 140 -9.30 25.24 11.34
CA GLY A 140 -9.32 25.16 9.88
C GLY A 140 -7.97 25.45 9.21
N LEU A 141 -7.26 26.48 9.67
CA LEU A 141 -5.95 26.86 9.13
C LEU A 141 -4.90 25.77 9.40
N PHE A 142 -4.82 25.29 10.64
CA PHE A 142 -3.84 24.27 11.02
C PHE A 142 -4.14 22.91 10.39
N MET A 143 -5.42 22.53 10.23
CA MET A 143 -5.81 21.30 9.53
C MET A 143 -5.47 21.37 8.04
N GLY A 144 -5.66 22.53 7.40
CA GLY A 144 -5.24 22.77 6.02
C GLY A 144 -3.72 22.69 5.85
N LEU A 145 -2.96 23.29 6.77
CA LEU A 145 -1.50 23.23 6.77
C LEU A 145 -0.99 21.79 6.95
N PHE A 146 -1.59 21.02 7.87
CA PHE A 146 -1.25 19.61 8.09
C PHE A 146 -1.49 18.77 6.84
N ASN A 147 -2.62 18.97 6.14
CA ASN A 147 -2.88 18.31 4.86
C ASN A 147 -1.84 18.67 3.81
N MET A 148 -1.41 19.93 3.74
CA MET A 148 -0.36 20.35 2.80
C MET A 148 0.96 19.61 3.05
N PHE A 149 1.35 19.40 4.31
CA PHE A 149 2.55 18.63 4.67
C PHE A 149 2.46 17.14 4.35
N ILE A 150 1.26 16.57 4.24
CA ILE A 150 1.06 15.18 3.80
C ILE A 150 1.12 15.11 2.27
N VAL A 151 0.41 16.00 1.60
CA VAL A 151 0.18 15.94 0.14
C VAL A 151 1.41 16.41 -0.65
N LEU A 152 2.11 17.47 -0.21
CA LEU A 152 3.26 17.98 -0.96
C LEU A 152 4.38 16.94 -1.12
N PRO A 153 4.84 16.24 -0.05
CA PRO A 153 5.79 15.14 -0.21
C PRO A 153 5.25 13.99 -1.07
N GLN A 154 3.93 13.72 -1.01
CA GLN A 154 3.31 12.66 -1.80
C GLN A 154 3.30 12.99 -3.31
N ILE A 155 3.03 14.25 -3.68
CA ILE A 155 3.12 14.72 -5.08
C ILE A 155 4.57 14.65 -5.57
N LEU A 156 5.52 15.14 -4.75
CA LEU A 156 6.94 15.08 -5.08
C LEU A 156 7.42 13.63 -5.26
N ALA A 157 6.92 12.70 -4.44
CA ALA A 157 7.18 11.28 -4.61
C ALA A 157 6.55 10.72 -5.89
N ALA A 158 5.29 11.04 -6.18
CA ALA A 158 4.62 10.54 -7.38
C ALA A 158 5.29 11.01 -8.69
N VAL A 159 5.78 12.25 -8.73
CA VAL A 159 6.38 12.86 -9.93
C VAL A 159 7.88 12.58 -10.02
N GLY A 160 8.61 12.68 -8.90
CA GLY A 160 10.07 12.69 -8.89
C GLY A 160 10.72 11.34 -8.58
N LEU A 161 10.09 10.47 -7.78
CA LEU A 161 10.77 9.26 -7.33
C LEU A 161 11.00 8.25 -8.46
N THR A 162 10.13 8.17 -9.46
CA THR A 162 10.34 7.31 -10.64
C THR A 162 11.57 7.75 -11.43
N TRP A 163 11.76 9.06 -11.65
CA TRP A 163 12.92 9.61 -12.36
C TRP A 163 14.23 9.46 -11.58
N ILE A 164 14.19 9.64 -10.26
CA ILE A 164 15.35 9.44 -9.38
C ILE A 164 15.74 7.95 -9.33
N TYR A 165 14.77 7.03 -9.25
CA TYR A 165 15.02 5.58 -9.23
C TYR A 165 15.64 5.08 -10.52
N THR A 166 15.10 5.46 -11.69
CA THR A 166 15.63 5.02 -12.98
C THR A 166 17.03 5.59 -13.27
N THR A 167 17.35 6.77 -12.72
CA THR A 167 18.65 7.43 -12.94
C THR A 167 19.75 6.92 -12.00
N PHE A 168 19.44 6.55 -10.76
CA PHE A 168 20.46 6.20 -9.75
C PHE A 168 20.52 4.71 -9.35
N ILE A 169 19.44 3.93 -9.50
CA ILE A 169 19.35 2.55 -8.96
C ILE A 169 19.28 1.46 -10.06
N GLY A 170 18.99 1.83 -11.31
CA GLY A 170 18.93 0.92 -12.46
C GLY A 170 17.54 0.33 -12.74
N GLU A 171 17.33 -0.24 -13.93
CA GLU A 171 16.02 -0.73 -14.44
C GLU A 171 15.42 -1.94 -13.67
N ALA A 172 16.17 -2.57 -12.77
CA ALA A 172 15.73 -3.78 -12.08
C ALA A 172 14.78 -3.48 -10.90
N SER A 173 13.50 -3.76 -11.10
CA SER A 173 12.37 -3.46 -10.20
C SER A 173 12.41 -4.19 -8.84
N ILE A 174 13.25 -5.21 -8.69
CA ILE A 174 13.38 -6.07 -7.51
C ILE A 174 14.02 -5.35 -6.31
N ASN A 175 14.87 -4.34 -6.53
CA ASN A 175 15.53 -3.61 -5.43
C ASN A 175 14.65 -2.57 -4.74
N ALA A 176 13.40 -2.35 -5.18
CA ALA A 176 12.49 -1.38 -4.55
C ALA A 176 11.74 -1.94 -3.33
N MET A 177 11.92 -3.23 -3.03
CA MET A 177 11.29 -3.93 -1.91
C MET A 177 12.20 -4.17 -0.70
N VAL A 178 13.50 -3.91 -0.83
CA VAL A 178 14.49 -3.95 0.26
C VAL A 178 14.83 -2.52 0.67
#